data_AF-A0A7H1Q3I2-F1
#
_entry.id   AF-A0A7H1Q3I2-F1
#
_cell.length_a   1.000
_cell.length_b   1.000
_cell.length_c   1.000
_cell.angle_alpha   90.00
_cell.angle_beta   90.00
_cell.angle_gamma   90.00
#
_symmetry.space_group_name_H-M   'P 1'
#
loop_
_entity.id
_entity.type
_entity.pdbx_description
1 polymer ?
#
loop_
_entity_poly.entity_id
_entity_poly.type
_entity_poly.pdbx_seq_one_letter_code
_entity_poly.pdbx_strand_id
1 'polypeptide(L)'
;MTTTAQGEGPRIVGDALAKGVAGDLEGGVDLLVLLIAGGWSSAYALAAMLAETASHIARRDQQPGTVFGMPVQNTETGEWASAEVLPPHVRFAAQFTTAWANRDRAHAEALFTALYERSAPDGSEMVDGLLMLFQMAVCTSEEVIAEERAKREQGSGS
;
A
#
# COMPACT_ATOMS: atom_id res chain seq x y z
N MET A 1 30.00 10.65 10.05
CA MET A 1 29.97 9.61 9.00
C MET A 1 28.51 9.19 8.90
N THR A 2 27.70 9.90 8.11
CA THR A 2 26.23 9.91 8.26
C THR A 2 25.57 10.15 6.91
N THR A 3 25.79 9.22 5.96
CA THR A 3 25.16 9.29 4.63
C THR A 3 24.96 7.88 4.06
N THR A 4 24.29 7.00 4.81
CA THR A 4 23.95 5.64 4.32
C THR A 4 22.52 5.19 4.62
N ALA A 5 21.83 5.74 5.63
CA ALA A 5 20.48 5.28 5.99
C ALA A 5 19.36 5.74 5.03
N GLN A 6 19.49 6.90 4.36
CA GLN A 6 18.41 7.47 3.54
C GLN A 6 18.19 6.77 2.19
N GLY A 7 19.14 5.97 1.69
CA GLY A 7 19.02 5.28 0.40
C GLY A 7 18.51 3.85 0.48
N GLU A 8 18.45 3.26 1.67
CA GLU A 8 18.20 1.83 1.83
C GLU A 8 16.71 1.48 1.89
N GLY A 9 15.88 2.35 2.49
CA GLY A 9 14.43 2.15 2.60
C GLY A 9 13.74 1.91 1.26
N PRO A 10 13.89 2.79 0.24
CA PRO A 10 13.29 2.57 -1.07
C PRO A 10 13.76 1.28 -1.75
N ARG A 11 15.03 0.91 -1.57
CA ARG A 11 15.58 -0.35 -2.09
C ARG A 11 14.94 -1.55 -1.42
N ILE A 12 14.83 -1.55 -0.08
CA ILE A 12 14.18 -2.61 0.69
C ILE A 12 12.72 -2.79 0.23
N VAL A 13 11.98 -1.69 0.07
CA VAL A 13 10.58 -1.76 -0.40
C VAL A 13 10.48 -2.29 -1.82
N GLY A 14 11.37 -1.86 -2.72
CA GLY A 14 11.44 -2.40 -4.08
C GLY A 14 11.73 -3.90 -4.11
N ASP A 15 12.71 -4.35 -3.33
CA ASP A 15 13.09 -5.77 -3.22
C ASP A 15 11.92 -6.59 -2.62
N ALA A 16 11.21 -6.06 -1.62
CA ALA A 16 10.04 -6.69 -1.03
C ALA A 16 8.89 -6.84 -2.04
N LEU A 17 8.58 -5.79 -2.80
CA LEU A 17 7.57 -5.83 -3.86
C LEU A 17 7.93 -6.84 -4.94
N ALA A 18 9.21 -6.88 -5.36
CA ALA A 18 9.67 -7.84 -6.36
C ALA A 18 9.51 -9.29 -5.89
N LYS A 19 9.79 -9.57 -4.61
CA LYS A 19 9.51 -10.88 -4.00
C LYS A 19 8.02 -11.21 -3.97
N GLY A 20 7.19 -10.25 -3.54
CA GLY A 20 5.73 -10.42 -3.51
C GLY A 20 5.15 -10.75 -4.88
N VAL A 21 5.53 -10.01 -5.91
CA VAL A 21 5.14 -10.26 -7.32
C VAL A 21 5.62 -11.62 -7.83
N ALA A 22 6.74 -12.14 -7.30
CA ALA A 22 7.24 -13.47 -7.64
C ALA A 22 6.54 -14.60 -6.86
N GLY A 23 5.55 -14.27 -6.02
CA GLY A 23 4.82 -15.21 -5.16
C GLY A 23 5.48 -15.48 -3.80
N ASP A 24 6.62 -14.85 -3.50
CA ASP A 24 7.32 -14.94 -2.22
C ASP A 24 6.87 -13.81 -1.27
N LEU A 25 5.61 -13.86 -0.83
CA LEU A 25 5.06 -12.86 0.07
C LEU A 25 5.77 -12.87 1.42
N GLU A 26 6.05 -14.04 2.00
CA GLU A 26 6.72 -14.19 3.29
C GLU A 26 8.11 -13.56 3.26
N GLY A 27 8.94 -13.88 2.26
CA GLY A 27 10.25 -13.26 2.11
C GLY A 27 10.18 -11.76 1.82
N GLY A 28 9.10 -11.28 1.19
CA GLY A 28 8.84 -9.85 1.04
C GLY A 28 8.55 -9.18 2.38
N VAL A 29 7.71 -9.81 3.22
CA VAL A 29 7.38 -9.34 4.56
C VAL A 29 8.62 -9.27 5.45
N ASP A 30 9.48 -10.28 5.43
CA ASP A 30 10.71 -10.34 6.23
C ASP A 30 11.61 -9.11 6.02
N LEU A 31 11.66 -8.60 4.79
CA LEU A 31 12.41 -7.39 4.47
C LEU A 31 11.81 -6.12 5.09
N LEU A 32 10.48 -6.07 5.23
CA LEU A 32 9.77 -4.91 5.74
C LEU A 32 9.78 -4.80 7.27
N VAL A 33 9.97 -5.92 7.99
CA VAL A 33 9.94 -5.97 9.47
C VAL A 33 10.85 -4.90 10.11
N LEU A 34 12.06 -4.71 9.57
CA LEU A 34 13.00 -3.71 10.10
C LEU A 34 12.52 -2.27 9.92
N LEU A 35 11.80 -1.98 8.82
CA LEU A 35 11.23 -0.66 8.58
C LEU A 35 10.03 -0.39 9.50
N ILE A 36 9.25 -1.43 9.82
CA ILE A 36 8.15 -1.35 10.79
C ILE A 36 8.70 -1.10 12.20
N ALA A 37 9.74 -1.84 12.59
CA ALA A 37 10.40 -1.72 13.89
C ALA A 37 11.17 -0.39 14.07
N GLY A 38 11.44 0.34 13.00
CA GLY A 38 12.14 1.64 13.02
C GLY A 38 11.37 2.80 13.66
N GLY A 39 10.18 2.54 14.22
CA GLY A 39 9.34 3.54 14.87
C GLY A 39 8.49 4.37 13.91
N TRP A 40 7.76 5.34 14.45
CA TRP A 40 6.72 6.10 13.73
C TRP A 40 7.18 6.62 12.36
N SER A 41 8.33 7.32 12.29
CA SER A 41 8.78 7.94 11.05
C SER A 41 9.15 6.92 9.98
N SER A 42 9.76 5.80 10.38
CA SER A 42 10.15 4.71 9.46
C SER A 42 8.92 3.97 8.96
N ALA A 43 8.01 3.62 9.86
CA ALA A 43 6.76 2.94 9.53
C ALA A 43 5.82 3.83 8.68
N TYR A 44 5.76 5.14 8.93
CA TYR A 44 4.99 6.07 8.11
C TYR A 44 5.58 6.21 6.70
N ALA A 45 6.92 6.31 6.59
CA ALA A 45 7.59 6.32 5.30
C ALA A 45 7.35 5.03 4.51
N LEU A 46 7.33 3.88 5.18
CA LEU A 46 6.93 2.61 4.57
C LEU A 46 5.48 2.65 4.07
N ALA A 47 4.52 3.05 4.92
CA ALA A 47 3.11 3.17 4.55
C ALA A 47 2.93 4.06 3.31
N ALA A 48 3.62 5.21 3.30
CA ALA A 48 3.64 6.15 2.20
C ALA A 48 4.14 5.53 0.89
N MET A 49 5.26 4.79 0.92
CA MET A 49 5.81 4.12 -0.25
C MET A 49 4.88 3.01 -0.77
N LEU A 50 4.29 2.22 0.13
CA LEU A 50 3.34 1.18 -0.26
C LEU A 50 2.06 1.77 -0.86
N ALA A 51 1.50 2.82 -0.25
CA ALA A 51 0.32 3.50 -0.77
C ALA A 51 0.58 4.22 -2.10
N GLU A 52 1.80 4.76 -2.31
CA GLU A 52 2.23 5.33 -3.58
C GLU A 52 2.14 4.29 -4.71
N THR A 53 2.59 3.06 -4.44
CA THR A 53 2.51 1.93 -5.38
C THR A 53 1.07 1.43 -5.52
N ALA A 54 0.36 1.17 -4.43
CA ALA A 54 -1.02 0.65 -4.43
C ALA A 54 -2.02 1.60 -5.14
N SER A 55 -1.76 2.91 -5.08
CA SER A 55 -2.58 3.92 -5.76
C SER A 55 -2.05 4.31 -7.15
N HIS A 56 -1.07 3.60 -7.71
CA HIS A 56 -0.43 3.99 -8.96
C HIS A 56 -1.42 4.12 -10.12
N ILE A 57 -2.18 3.06 -10.40
CA ILE A 57 -3.17 3.03 -11.50
C ILE A 57 -4.26 4.08 -11.26
N ALA A 58 -4.81 4.13 -10.05
CA ALA A 58 -5.84 5.09 -9.66
C ALA A 58 -5.41 6.54 -9.96
N ARG A 59 -4.17 6.90 -9.64
CA ARG A 59 -3.66 8.27 -9.87
C ARG A 59 -3.24 8.53 -11.31
N ARG A 60 -2.76 7.50 -12.03
CA ARG A 60 -2.45 7.57 -13.46
C ARG A 60 -3.70 7.88 -14.27
N ASP A 61 -4.81 7.24 -13.91
CA ASP A 61 -6.06 7.26 -14.68
C ASP A 61 -7.08 8.27 -14.14
N GLN A 62 -6.76 8.99 -13.04
CA GLN A 62 -7.62 10.00 -12.43
C GLN A 62 -7.88 11.17 -13.38
N GLN A 63 -9.15 11.46 -13.64
CA GLN A 63 -9.53 12.62 -14.45
C GLN A 63 -9.56 13.90 -13.60
N PRO A 64 -9.28 15.09 -14.20
CA PRO A 64 -9.40 16.36 -13.49
C PRO A 64 -10.78 16.54 -12.84
N GLY A 65 -10.79 16.88 -11.55
CA GLY A 65 -12.03 17.08 -10.78
C GLY A 65 -12.71 15.81 -10.28
N THR A 66 -12.13 14.62 -10.51
CA THR A 66 -12.64 13.36 -9.98
C THR A 66 -11.90 12.95 -8.70
N VAL A 67 -12.56 12.16 -7.85
CA VAL A 67 -11.96 11.54 -6.67
C VAL A 67 -11.91 10.04 -6.86
N PHE A 68 -10.83 9.43 -6.35
CA PHE A 68 -10.76 7.99 -6.23
C PHE A 68 -11.57 7.54 -5.01
N GLY A 69 -12.38 6.50 -5.19
CA GLY A 69 -13.11 5.83 -4.12
C GLY A 69 -12.93 4.32 -4.23
N MET A 70 -12.92 3.65 -3.09
CA MET A 70 -12.85 2.19 -3.00
C MET A 70 -14.22 1.67 -2.56
N PRO A 71 -15.07 1.23 -3.49
CA PRO A 71 -16.42 0.82 -3.15
C PRO A 71 -16.38 -0.51 -2.39
N VAL A 72 -17.14 -0.60 -1.29
CA VAL A 72 -17.20 -1.80 -0.45
C VAL A 72 -18.56 -2.45 -0.65
N GLN A 73 -18.58 -3.73 -1.03
CA GLN A 73 -19.80 -4.51 -1.18
C GLN A 73 -19.81 -5.65 -0.16
N ASN A 74 -20.97 -5.88 0.44
CA ASN A 74 -21.21 -7.10 1.20
C ASN A 74 -21.38 -8.26 0.22
N THR A 75 -20.51 -9.27 0.28
CA THR A 75 -20.52 -10.41 -0.64
C THR A 75 -21.68 -11.38 -0.39
N GLU A 76 -22.28 -11.38 0.79
CA GLU A 76 -23.43 -12.22 1.14
C GLU A 76 -24.75 -11.62 0.64
N THR A 77 -24.90 -10.29 0.74
CA THR A 77 -26.14 -9.59 0.36
C THR A 77 -26.09 -8.91 -1.01
N GLY A 78 -24.89 -8.65 -1.54
CA GLY A 78 -24.68 -7.88 -2.75
C GLY A 78 -24.90 -6.36 -2.58
N GLU A 79 -25.19 -5.89 -1.37
CA GLU A 79 -25.45 -4.48 -1.10
C GLU A 79 -24.16 -3.68 -0.85
N TRP A 80 -24.19 -2.39 -1.17
CA TRP A 80 -23.12 -1.47 -0.83
C TRP A 80 -23.02 -1.29 0.68
N ALA A 81 -21.80 -1.33 1.20
CA ALA A 81 -21.50 -1.18 2.61
C ALA A 81 -20.54 -0.02 2.85
N SER A 82 -20.45 0.41 4.11
CA SER A 82 -19.43 1.36 4.55
C SER A 82 -18.10 0.66 4.75
N ALA A 83 -16.99 1.35 4.48
CA ALA A 83 -15.65 0.86 4.84
C ALA A 83 -15.50 0.60 6.36
N GLU A 84 -16.37 1.17 7.19
CA GLU A 84 -16.39 0.94 8.64
C GLU A 84 -16.73 -0.50 9.05
N VAL A 85 -17.31 -1.31 8.16
CA VAL A 85 -17.62 -2.72 8.44
C VAL A 85 -16.45 -3.65 8.12
N LEU A 86 -15.38 -3.14 7.52
CA LEU A 86 -14.20 -3.92 7.18
C LEU A 86 -13.39 -4.26 8.44
N PRO A 87 -12.64 -5.39 8.43
CA PRO A 87 -11.66 -5.67 9.47
C PRO A 87 -10.68 -4.49 9.63
N PRO A 88 -10.18 -4.19 10.85
CA PRO A 88 -9.41 -2.97 11.12
C PRO A 88 -8.23 -2.71 10.18
N HIS A 89 -7.44 -3.75 9.85
CA HIS A 89 -6.30 -3.64 8.95
C HIS A 89 -6.71 -3.37 7.50
N VAL A 90 -7.81 -3.99 7.03
CA VAL A 90 -8.38 -3.74 5.69
C VAL A 90 -8.95 -2.32 5.62
N ARG A 91 -9.71 -1.90 6.64
CA ARG A 91 -10.26 -0.54 6.74
C ARG A 91 -9.14 0.49 6.67
N PHE A 92 -8.09 0.33 7.47
CA PHE A 92 -6.93 1.22 7.45
C PHE A 92 -6.30 1.27 6.06
N ALA A 93 -5.96 0.13 5.47
CA ALA A 93 -5.28 0.10 4.17
C ALA A 93 -6.12 0.73 3.05
N ALA A 94 -7.43 0.47 3.05
CA ALA A 94 -8.38 1.06 2.10
C ALA A 94 -8.49 2.59 2.27
N GLN A 95 -8.70 3.07 3.50
CA GLN A 95 -8.83 4.50 3.81
C GLN A 95 -7.52 5.25 3.56
N PHE A 96 -6.38 4.69 3.99
CA PHE A 96 -5.06 5.29 3.81
C PHE A 96 -4.69 5.37 2.33
N THR A 97 -4.86 4.29 1.56
CA THR A 97 -4.62 4.29 0.11
C THR A 97 -5.54 5.29 -0.61
N THR A 98 -6.82 5.37 -0.22
CA THR A 98 -7.78 6.31 -0.80
C THR A 98 -7.39 7.77 -0.52
N ALA A 99 -7.04 8.09 0.72
CA ALA A 99 -6.55 9.42 1.09
C ALA A 99 -5.27 9.78 0.30
N TRP A 100 -4.35 8.82 0.18
CA TRP A 100 -3.11 8.99 -0.57
C TRP A 100 -3.34 9.22 -2.07
N ALA A 101 -4.25 8.44 -2.67
CA ALA A 101 -4.65 8.57 -4.07
C ALA A 101 -5.21 9.97 -4.35
N ASN A 102 -6.05 10.47 -3.44
CA ASN A 102 -6.66 11.80 -3.52
C ASN A 102 -5.75 12.96 -3.09
N ARG A 103 -4.45 12.70 -2.84
CA ARG A 103 -3.46 13.69 -2.37
C ARG A 103 -3.79 14.34 -1.03
N ASP A 104 -4.69 13.73 -0.24
CA ASP A 104 -5.04 14.20 1.10
C ASP A 104 -4.03 13.67 2.14
N ARG A 105 -2.87 14.34 2.18
CA ARG A 105 -1.76 13.95 3.06
C ARG A 105 -2.07 14.17 4.54
N ALA A 106 -2.87 15.19 4.86
CA ALA A 106 -3.27 15.45 6.24
C ALA A 106 -4.16 14.33 6.77
N HIS A 107 -5.12 13.86 5.97
CA HIS A 107 -5.97 12.74 6.35
C HIS A 107 -5.19 11.43 6.42
N ALA A 108 -4.29 11.17 5.47
CA ALA A 108 -3.43 9.98 5.52
C ALA A 108 -2.56 9.94 6.80
N GLU A 109 -1.94 11.07 7.16
CA GLU A 109 -1.14 11.19 8.38
C GLU A 109 -1.98 10.98 9.65
N ALA A 110 -3.20 11.52 9.68
CA ALA A 110 -4.14 11.32 10.80
C ALA A 110 -4.54 9.85 10.96
N LEU A 111 -4.84 9.14 9.86
CA LEU A 111 -5.15 7.70 9.87
C LEU A 111 -3.96 6.89 10.39
N PHE A 112 -2.76 7.19 9.91
CA PHE A 112 -1.55 6.49 10.36
C PHE A 112 -1.25 6.74 11.84
N THR A 113 -1.38 8.00 12.29
CA THR A 113 -1.19 8.35 13.69
C THR A 113 -2.18 7.61 14.58
N ALA A 114 -3.45 7.55 14.19
CA ALA A 114 -4.45 6.79 14.93
C ALA A 114 -4.14 5.28 14.98
N LEU A 115 -3.65 4.70 13.89
CA LEU A 115 -3.18 3.31 13.89
C LEU A 115 -1.99 3.11 14.83
N TYR A 116 -1.00 4.01 14.76
CA TYR A 116 0.22 3.93 15.56
C TYR A 116 -0.05 4.02 17.06
N GLU A 117 -0.90 4.97 17.47
CA GLU A 117 -1.28 5.14 18.87
C GLU A 117 -2.08 3.94 19.40
N ARG A 118 -2.96 3.35 18.58
CA ARG A 118 -3.75 2.16 18.96
C ARG A 118 -2.94 0.87 19.02
N SER A 119 -1.82 0.80 18.30
CA SER A 119 -1.00 -0.41 18.18
C SER A 119 -0.08 -0.68 19.40
N ALA A 120 -0.02 0.21 20.39
CA ALA A 120 0.75 -0.03 21.61
C ALA A 120 -0.04 -0.97 22.56
N PRO A 121 0.50 -2.14 22.98
CA PRO A 121 1.92 -2.43 23.22
C PRO A 121 2.59 -3.50 22.34
N ASP A 122 1.85 -4.28 21.54
CA ASP A 122 2.40 -5.43 20.78
C ASP A 122 2.67 -5.14 19.30
N GLY A 123 2.18 -4.02 18.77
CA GLY A 123 2.40 -3.58 17.39
C GLY A 123 1.63 -4.39 16.34
N SER A 124 0.76 -5.34 16.74
CA SER A 124 0.09 -6.27 15.83
C SER A 124 -0.79 -5.56 14.80
N GLU A 125 -1.62 -4.60 15.22
CA GLU A 125 -2.47 -3.83 14.31
C GLU A 125 -1.66 -3.02 13.27
N MET A 126 -0.51 -2.47 13.67
CA MET A 126 0.39 -1.75 12.77
C MET A 126 0.98 -2.69 11.72
N VAL A 127 1.45 -3.87 12.16
CA VAL A 127 1.97 -4.90 11.26
C VAL A 127 0.88 -5.30 10.27
N ASP A 128 -0.30 -5.71 10.74
CA ASP A 128 -1.40 -6.16 9.88
C ASP A 128 -1.82 -5.07 8.87
N GLY A 129 -1.90 -3.81 9.30
CA GLY A 129 -2.24 -2.68 8.44
C GLY A 129 -1.20 -2.43 7.34
N LEU A 130 0.09 -2.47 7.68
CA LEU A 130 1.18 -2.31 6.72
C LEU A 130 1.32 -3.52 5.78
N LEU A 131 1.05 -4.72 6.28
CA LEU A 131 1.03 -5.94 5.47
C LEU A 131 -0.13 -5.92 4.46
N MET A 132 -1.29 -5.42 4.85
CA MET A 132 -2.41 -5.24 3.92
C MET A 132 -2.08 -4.20 2.84
N LEU A 133 -1.44 -3.07 3.21
CA LEU A 133 -0.93 -2.11 2.22
C LEU A 133 0.11 -2.74 1.28
N PHE A 134 0.99 -3.60 1.80
CA PHE A 134 1.96 -4.33 0.99
C PHE A 134 1.28 -5.26 -0.02
N GLN A 135 0.27 -6.02 0.40
CA GLN A 135 -0.50 -6.88 -0.51
C GLN A 135 -1.19 -6.07 -1.60
N MET A 136 -1.83 -4.94 -1.26
CA MET A 136 -2.43 -4.05 -2.26
C MET A 136 -1.39 -3.53 -3.26
N ALA A 137 -0.20 -3.14 -2.78
CA ALA A 137 0.89 -2.68 -3.63
C ALA A 137 1.44 -3.78 -4.55
N VAL A 138 1.50 -5.03 -4.07
CA VAL A 138 1.87 -6.20 -4.89
C VAL A 138 0.84 -6.41 -5.98
N CYS A 139 -0.47 -6.45 -5.67
CA CYS A 139 -1.53 -6.60 -6.66
C CYS A 139 -1.44 -5.53 -7.77
N THR A 140 -1.29 -4.25 -7.40
CA THR A 140 -1.12 -3.18 -8.39
C THR A 140 0.16 -3.35 -9.23
N SER A 141 1.25 -3.83 -8.62
CA SER A 141 2.50 -4.08 -9.34
C SER A 141 2.35 -5.22 -10.36
N GLU A 142 1.64 -6.28 -10.01
CA GLU A 142 1.32 -7.39 -10.91
C GLU A 142 0.49 -6.91 -12.12
N GLU A 143 -0.53 -6.09 -11.89
CA GLU A 143 -1.36 -5.49 -12.95
C GLU A 143 -0.52 -4.63 -13.90
N VAL A 144 0.32 -3.74 -13.36
CA VAL A 144 1.21 -2.89 -14.18
C VAL A 144 2.18 -3.75 -15.01
N ILE A 145 2.77 -4.79 -14.42
CA ILE A 145 3.67 -5.70 -15.14
C ILE A 145 2.93 -6.46 -16.25
N ALA A 146 1.71 -6.90 -16.00
CA ALA A 146 0.88 -7.56 -17.00
C ALA A 146 0.54 -6.62 -18.17
N GLU A 147 0.15 -5.37 -17.88
CA GLU A 147 -0.09 -4.34 -18.90
C GLU A 147 1.15 -4.10 -19.76
N GLU A 148 2.33 -3.94 -19.14
CA GLU A 148 3.58 -3.68 -19.86
C GLU A 148 4.02 -4.88 -20.72
N ARG A 149 3.80 -6.11 -20.26
CA ARG A 149 4.04 -7.32 -21.07
C ARG A 149 3.12 -7.35 -22.29
N ALA A 150 1.83 -7.10 -22.10
CA ALA A 150 0.86 -7.06 -23.20
C ALA A 150 1.20 -5.99 -24.25
N LYS A 151 1.65 -4.79 -23.83
CA LYS A 151 2.09 -3.73 -24.75
C LYS A 151 3.30 -4.14 -25.58
N ARG A 152 4.29 -4.83 -24.98
CA ARG A 152 5.49 -5.31 -25.70
C ARG A 152 5.16 -6.36 -26.74
N GLU A 153 4.24 -7.27 -26.42
CA GLU A 153 3.77 -8.31 -27.35
C GLU A 153 3.02 -7.69 -28.55
N GLN A 154 2.23 -6.64 -28.32
CA GLN A 154 1.54 -5.90 -29.38
C GLN A 154 2.49 -5.03 -30.23
N GLY A 155 3.53 -4.45 -29.62
CA GLY A 155 4.51 -3.60 -30.30
C GLY A 155 5.62 -4.35 -31.06
N SER A 156 5.82 -5.64 -30.80
CA SER A 156 6.84 -6.48 -31.47
C SER A 156 6.35 -7.11 -32.79
N GLY A 157 5.13 -6.76 -33.23
CA GLY A 157 4.48 -7.29 -34.44
C GLY A 157 4.23 -6.28 -35.56
N SER A 158 4.86 -5.10 -35.52
CA SER A 158 4.83 -4.08 -36.59
C SER A 158 6.20 -3.88 -37.21
#